data_AF-A0A7Y3U471-F1
#
_entry.id   AF-A0A7Y3U471-F1
#
_cell.length_a   1.000
_cell.length_b   1.000
_cell.length_c   1.000
_cell.angle_alpha   90.00
_cell.angle_beta   90.00
_cell.angle_gamma   90.00
#
_symmetry.space_group_name_H-M   'P 1'
#
loop_
_entity.id
_entity.type
_entity.pdbx_description
1 polymer ?
#
loop_
_entity_poly.entity_id
_entity_poly.type
_entity_poly.pdbx_seq_one_letter_code
_entity_poly.pdbx_strand_id
1 'polypeptide(L)'
;MNTLNFLEKVLDKSTKYSRKLIFDKKYQLHLYLISLYYRIIELTHSCTILMREKIISGVPIILRTMLETFADLKNLSADENYINFMQASYLEEWLRLFKEAKDGDNPYLRKISQIGNLKQIYTELKKLKENHYTPLSHYKRFEKAEMVDEYRSII
;
A
#
# COMPACT_ATOMS: atom_id res chain seq x y z
N MET A 1 -5.03 15.65 25.26
CA MET A 1 -5.84 14.62 24.57
C MET A 1 -4.94 13.40 24.39
N ASN A 2 -5.28 12.24 24.95
CA ASN A 2 -4.44 11.03 24.79
C ASN A 2 -4.52 10.52 23.34
N THR A 3 -3.46 9.89 22.84
CA THR A 3 -3.31 9.34 21.49
C THR A 3 -4.49 8.47 21.07
N LEU A 4 -5.03 7.65 21.97
CA LEU A 4 -6.21 6.83 21.69
C LEU A 4 -7.44 7.69 21.32
N ASN A 5 -7.75 8.71 22.13
CA ASN A 5 -8.87 9.63 21.86
C ASN A 5 -8.66 10.41 20.55
N PHE A 6 -7.41 10.69 20.19
CA PHE A 6 -7.08 11.28 18.89
C PHE A 6 -7.41 10.34 17.73
N LEU A 7 -6.95 9.09 17.79
CA LEU A 7 -7.21 8.10 16.76
C LEU A 7 -8.72 7.84 16.60
N GLU A 8 -9.46 7.69 17.70
CA GLU A 8 -10.92 7.50 17.66
C GLU A 8 -11.64 8.67 17.00
N LYS A 9 -11.24 9.92 17.33
CA LYS A 9 -11.81 11.12 16.73
C LYS A 9 -11.51 11.22 15.23
N VAL A 10 -10.29 10.92 14.82
CA VAL A 10 -9.88 10.95 13.42
C VAL A 10 -10.61 9.85 12.65
N LEU A 11 -10.70 8.63 13.19
CA LEU A 11 -11.41 7.51 12.60
C LEU A 11 -12.88 7.83 12.34
N ASP A 12 -13.59 8.38 13.33
CA ASP A 12 -14.99 8.78 13.19
C ASP A 12 -15.17 9.84 12.10
N LYS A 13 -14.31 10.87 12.08
CA LYS A 13 -14.34 11.91 11.03
C LYS A 13 -14.07 11.33 9.64
N SER A 14 -13.01 10.55 9.47
CA SER A 14 -12.65 9.95 8.19
C SER A 14 -13.73 9.01 7.67
N THR A 15 -14.37 8.25 8.55
CA THR A 15 -15.51 7.39 8.21
C THR A 15 -16.74 8.20 7.81
N LYS A 16 -16.99 9.34 8.45
CA LYS A 16 -18.08 10.25 8.04
C LYS A 16 -17.81 10.89 6.68
N TYR A 17 -16.58 11.28 6.40
CA TYR A 17 -16.20 11.84 5.09
C TYR A 17 -16.24 10.78 3.98
N SER A 18 -15.90 9.53 4.28
CA SER A 18 -15.92 8.44 3.28
C SER A 18 -17.30 8.25 2.65
N ARG A 19 -18.38 8.45 3.41
CA ARG A 19 -19.77 8.37 2.94
C ARG A 19 -20.14 9.42 1.90
N LYS A 20 -19.34 10.49 1.76
CA LYS A 20 -19.55 11.58 0.80
C LYS A 20 -18.69 11.42 -0.46
N LEU A 21 -17.83 10.40 -0.53
CA LEU A 21 -16.98 10.16 -1.68
C LEU A 21 -17.83 9.67 -2.86
N ILE A 22 -17.69 10.36 -3.99
CA ILE A 22 -18.29 9.99 -5.27
C ILE A 22 -17.16 9.54 -6.19
N PHE A 23 -17.32 8.40 -6.83
CA PHE A 23 -16.29 7.84 -7.68
C PHE A 23 -16.85 6.90 -8.73
N ASP A 24 -16.09 6.76 -9.80
CA ASP A 24 -16.34 5.78 -10.86
C ASP A 24 -15.50 4.53 -10.64
N LYS A 25 -16.17 3.39 -10.44
CA LYS A 25 -15.53 2.07 -10.29
C LYS A 25 -14.86 1.57 -11.56
N LYS A 26 -15.18 2.14 -12.72
CA LYS A 26 -14.51 1.80 -14.00
C LYS A 26 -13.23 2.57 -14.20
N TYR A 27 -13.03 3.67 -13.46
CA TYR A 27 -11.83 4.47 -13.57
C TYR A 27 -10.78 4.01 -12.54
N GLN A 28 -9.67 3.49 -13.05
CA GLN A 28 -8.66 2.81 -12.24
C GLN A 28 -8.06 3.73 -11.16
N LEU A 29 -7.83 5.01 -11.48
CA LEU A 29 -7.33 5.99 -10.52
C LEU A 29 -8.26 6.12 -9.30
N HIS A 30 -9.57 6.25 -9.54
CA HIS A 30 -10.57 6.34 -8.48
C HIS A 30 -10.57 5.10 -7.58
N LEU A 31 -10.49 3.90 -8.18
CA LEU A 31 -10.41 2.66 -7.42
C LEU A 31 -9.20 2.65 -6.48
N TYR A 32 -8.01 3.02 -6.97
CA TYR A 32 -6.79 2.99 -6.16
C TYR A 32 -6.81 4.05 -5.06
N LEU A 33 -7.21 5.29 -5.36
CA LEU A 33 -7.36 6.35 -4.36
C LEU A 33 -8.28 5.94 -3.21
N ILE A 34 -9.42 5.34 -3.54
CA ILE A 34 -10.39 4.89 -2.53
C ILE A 34 -9.87 3.69 -1.77
N SER A 35 -9.22 2.74 -2.44
CA SER A 35 -8.62 1.58 -1.79
C SER A 35 -7.56 2.00 -0.77
N LEU A 36 -6.68 2.93 -1.12
CA LEU A 36 -5.67 3.50 -0.22
C LEU A 36 -6.32 4.26 0.95
N TYR A 37 -7.35 5.07 0.68
CA TYR A 37 -8.07 5.81 1.71
C TYR A 37 -8.75 4.87 2.73
N TYR A 38 -9.47 3.85 2.26
CA TYR A 38 -10.10 2.86 3.15
C TYR A 38 -9.07 2.00 3.87
N ARG A 39 -7.91 1.72 3.26
CA ARG A 39 -6.80 1.04 3.93
C ARG A 39 -6.27 1.85 5.12
N ILE A 40 -6.14 3.18 4.99
CA ILE A 40 -5.75 4.04 6.12
C ILE A 40 -6.79 4.01 7.24
N ILE A 41 -8.09 4.04 6.89
CA ILE A 41 -9.18 3.90 7.87
C ILE A 41 -9.09 2.57 8.61
N GLU A 42 -8.89 1.47 7.87
CA GLU A 42 -8.75 0.13 8.43
C GLU A 42 -7.56 0.03 9.39
N LEU A 43 -6.37 0.51 8.97
CA LEU A 43 -5.17 0.51 9.81
C LEU A 43 -5.36 1.36 11.07
N THR A 44 -6.01 2.53 10.95
CA THR A 44 -6.36 3.38 12.09
C THR A 44 -7.28 2.64 13.07
N HIS A 45 -8.26 1.90 12.55
CA HIS A 45 -9.16 1.09 13.36
C HIS A 45 -8.42 -0.03 14.09
N SER A 46 -7.54 -0.75 13.40
CA SER A 46 -6.70 -1.79 14.01
C SER A 46 -5.80 -1.22 15.12
N CYS A 47 -5.14 -0.09 14.89
CA CYS A 47 -4.37 0.61 15.93
C CYS A 47 -5.25 0.96 17.15
N THR A 48 -6.45 1.47 16.92
CA THR A 48 -7.39 1.87 17.98
C THR A 48 -7.76 0.66 18.85
N ILE A 49 -8.07 -0.49 18.24
CA ILE A 49 -8.38 -1.73 18.96
C ILE A 49 -7.18 -2.18 19.80
N LEU A 50 -6.00 -2.28 19.19
CA LEU A 50 -4.79 -2.73 19.91
C LEU A 50 -4.47 -1.83 21.10
N MET A 51 -4.58 -0.51 20.93
CA MET A 51 -4.34 0.45 22.02
C MET A 51 -5.38 0.34 23.13
N ARG A 52 -6.66 0.12 22.79
CA ARG A 52 -7.74 -0.08 23.77
C ARG A 52 -7.50 -1.33 24.61
N GLU A 53 -7.08 -2.42 23.97
CA GLU A 53 -6.74 -3.68 24.62
C GLU A 53 -5.34 -3.68 25.28
N LYS A 54 -4.65 -2.54 25.28
CA LYS A 54 -3.29 -2.37 25.84
C LYS A 54 -2.22 -3.27 25.20
N ILE A 55 -2.46 -3.74 23.98
CA ILE A 55 -1.52 -4.52 23.16
C ILE A 55 -0.66 -3.56 22.33
N ILE A 56 0.27 -2.88 23.00
CA ILE A 56 1.01 -1.77 22.38
C ILE A 56 2.09 -2.25 21.39
N SER A 57 2.61 -3.47 21.55
CA SER A 57 3.70 -4.01 20.73
C SER A 57 3.39 -4.08 19.22
N GLY A 58 2.12 -4.28 18.85
CA GLY A 58 1.68 -4.33 17.45
C GLY A 58 1.38 -2.96 16.84
N VAL A 59 1.31 -1.89 17.63
CA VAL A 59 0.94 -0.56 17.14
C VAL A 59 1.98 0.04 16.17
N PRO A 60 3.30 -0.01 16.46
CA PRO A 60 4.31 0.60 15.58
C PRO A 60 4.32 0.07 14.15
N ILE A 61 4.13 -1.25 13.96
CA ILE A 61 4.16 -1.86 12.62
C ILE A 61 2.94 -1.45 11.78
N ILE A 62 1.78 -1.27 12.43
CA ILE A 62 0.56 -0.79 11.76
C ILE A 62 0.71 0.69 11.41
N LEU A 63 1.27 1.51 12.32
CA LEU A 63 1.54 2.93 12.04
C LEU A 63 2.51 3.12 10.88
N ARG A 64 3.58 2.30 10.78
CA ARG A 64 4.49 2.32 9.63
C ARG A 64 3.75 2.02 8.32
N THR A 65 2.97 0.93 8.32
CA THR A 65 2.15 0.56 7.15
C THR A 65 1.17 1.67 6.77
N MET A 66 0.57 2.33 7.75
CA MET A 66 -0.34 3.45 7.54
C MET A 66 0.36 4.64 6.89
N LEU A 67 1.58 4.96 7.33
CA LEU A 67 2.36 6.04 6.75
C LEU A 67 2.82 5.73 5.32
N GLU A 68 3.26 4.50 5.05
CA GLU A 68 3.57 4.03 3.70
C GLU A 68 2.37 4.12 2.76
N THR A 69 1.19 3.75 3.25
CA THR A 69 -0.09 3.85 2.51
C THR A 69 -0.44 5.31 2.25
N PHE A 70 -0.21 6.19 3.22
CA PHE A 70 -0.47 7.63 3.07
C PHE A 70 0.49 8.28 2.06
N ALA A 71 1.77 7.87 2.03
CA ALA A 71 2.71 8.33 1.00
C ALA A 71 2.23 7.94 -0.40
N ASP A 72 1.73 6.71 -0.59
CA ASP A 72 1.13 6.30 -1.88
C ASP A 72 -0.12 7.10 -2.22
N LEU A 73 -1.00 7.36 -1.22
CA LEU A 73 -2.19 8.18 -1.43
C LEU A 73 -1.82 9.60 -1.86
N LYS A 74 -0.83 10.23 -1.21
CA LYS A 74 -0.34 11.57 -1.54
C LYS A 74 0.24 11.61 -2.95
N ASN A 75 1.10 10.64 -3.29
CA ASN A 75 1.66 10.53 -4.63
C ASN A 75 0.59 10.36 -5.71
N LEU A 76 -0.35 9.42 -5.52
CA LEU A 76 -1.40 9.13 -6.51
C LEU A 76 -2.41 10.28 -6.65
N SER A 77 -2.63 11.04 -5.59
CA SER A 77 -3.49 12.24 -5.64
C SER A 77 -2.82 13.40 -6.39
N ALA A 78 -1.49 13.43 -6.45
CA ALA A 78 -0.70 14.47 -7.11
C ALA A 78 -0.35 14.10 -8.57
N ASP A 79 -0.14 12.82 -8.86
CA ASP A 79 0.25 12.30 -10.17
C ASP A 79 -0.49 10.99 -10.45
N GLU A 80 -1.41 11.02 -11.42
CA GLU A 80 -2.16 9.84 -11.84
C GLU A 80 -1.27 8.74 -12.41
N ASN A 81 -0.12 9.09 -13.00
CA ASN A 81 0.83 8.12 -13.54
C ASN A 81 1.55 7.35 -12.43
N TYR A 82 1.43 7.80 -11.17
CA TYR A 82 1.98 7.07 -10.04
C TYR A 82 1.44 5.64 -9.93
N ILE A 83 0.23 5.39 -10.45
CA ILE A 83 -0.34 4.05 -10.55
C ILE A 83 0.58 3.07 -11.26
N ASN A 84 1.36 3.53 -12.24
CA ASN A 84 2.28 2.69 -12.99
C ASN A 84 3.49 2.27 -12.15
N PHE A 85 3.98 3.13 -11.25
CA PHE A 85 5.01 2.75 -10.28
C PHE A 85 4.48 1.73 -9.27
N MET A 86 3.24 1.91 -8.78
CA MET A 86 2.58 0.94 -7.89
C MET A 86 2.40 -0.43 -8.59
N GLN A 87 1.96 -0.41 -9.85
CA GLN A 87 1.78 -1.62 -10.66
C GLN A 87 3.12 -2.32 -10.92
N ALA A 88 4.18 -1.56 -11.18
CA ALA A 88 5.51 -2.13 -11.37
C ALA A 88 5.98 -2.86 -10.10
N SER A 89 5.84 -2.24 -8.92
CA SER A 89 6.18 -2.86 -7.63
C SER A 89 5.37 -4.14 -7.37
N TYR A 90 4.06 -4.10 -7.64
CA TYR A 90 3.18 -5.26 -7.52
C TYR A 90 3.62 -6.43 -8.42
N LEU A 91 3.87 -6.15 -9.71
CA LEU A 91 4.29 -7.18 -10.66
C LEU A 91 5.68 -7.74 -10.32
N GLU A 92 6.59 -6.93 -9.80
CA GLU A 92 7.91 -7.40 -9.37
C GLU A 92 7.83 -8.34 -8.16
N GLU A 93 6.96 -8.03 -7.18
CA GLU A 93 6.72 -8.90 -6.04
C GLU A 93 6.11 -10.25 -6.45
N TRP A 94 5.10 -10.22 -7.33
CA TRP A 94 4.54 -11.46 -7.88
C TRP A 94 5.54 -12.25 -8.70
N LEU A 95 6.37 -11.59 -9.51
CA LEU A 95 7.43 -12.27 -10.26
C LEU A 95 8.42 -12.96 -9.31
N ARG A 96 8.79 -12.33 -8.20
CA ARG A 96 9.63 -12.94 -7.15
C ARG A 96 8.94 -14.15 -6.54
N LEU A 97 7.67 -14.03 -6.17
CA LEU A 97 6.88 -15.12 -5.58
C LEU A 97 6.73 -16.31 -6.54
N PHE A 98 6.44 -16.08 -7.81
CA PHE A 98 6.29 -17.17 -8.79
C PHE A 98 7.61 -17.84 -9.13
N LYS A 99 8.74 -17.11 -9.15
CA LYS A 99 10.06 -17.70 -9.28
C LYS A 99 10.37 -18.62 -8.10
N GLU A 100 10.17 -18.14 -6.87
CA GLU A 100 10.36 -18.96 -5.67
C GLU A 100 9.42 -20.18 -5.65
N ALA A 101 8.16 -20.02 -6.06
CA ALA A 101 7.19 -21.11 -6.14
C ALA A 101 7.55 -22.20 -7.17
N LYS A 102 8.32 -21.84 -8.20
CA LYS A 102 8.71 -22.74 -9.29
C LYS A 102 10.06 -23.41 -9.02
N ASP A 103 11.03 -22.62 -8.58
CA ASP A 103 12.44 -23.01 -8.52
C ASP A 103 12.90 -23.27 -7.06
N GLY A 104 12.14 -22.84 -6.06
CA GLY A 104 12.44 -23.02 -4.64
C GLY A 104 11.90 -24.32 -4.05
N ASP A 105 12.31 -24.61 -2.82
CA ASP A 105 11.89 -25.79 -2.06
C ASP A 105 10.76 -25.50 -1.04
N ASN A 106 10.30 -24.24 -0.99
CA ASN A 106 9.31 -23.78 -0.02
C ASN A 106 7.96 -24.51 -0.20
N PRO A 107 7.55 -25.36 0.76
CA PRO A 107 6.35 -26.18 0.62
C PRO A 107 5.06 -25.35 0.57
N TYR A 108 5.06 -24.14 1.14
CA TYR A 108 3.90 -23.25 1.18
C TYR A 108 3.62 -22.57 -0.16
N LEU A 109 4.59 -22.54 -1.09
CA LEU A 109 4.46 -21.87 -2.37
C LEU A 109 4.11 -22.81 -3.53
N ARG A 110 4.12 -24.14 -3.31
CA ARG A 110 3.91 -25.15 -4.37
C ARG A 110 2.63 -24.97 -5.19
N LYS A 111 1.55 -24.46 -4.60
CA LYS A 111 0.28 -24.23 -5.31
C LYS A 111 0.27 -22.92 -6.10
N ILE A 112 1.13 -21.97 -5.75
CA ILE A 112 1.19 -20.66 -6.41
C ILE A 112 1.75 -20.80 -7.82
N SER A 113 2.70 -21.71 -8.05
CA SER A 113 3.26 -21.96 -9.38
C SER A 113 2.23 -22.44 -10.42
N GLN A 114 1.07 -22.93 -9.98
CA GLN A 114 0.00 -23.44 -10.84
C GLN A 114 -1.04 -22.38 -11.24
N ILE A 115 -1.05 -21.22 -10.57
CA ILE A 115 -2.11 -20.20 -10.70
C ILE A 115 -1.65 -19.02 -11.57
N GLY A 116 -0.33 -18.78 -11.65
CA GLY A 116 0.23 -17.59 -12.29
C GLY A 116 0.66 -17.78 -13.75
N ASN A 117 0.41 -16.75 -14.57
CA ASN A 117 1.04 -16.62 -15.88
C ASN A 117 2.33 -15.78 -15.77
N LEU A 118 3.44 -16.44 -15.41
CA LEU A 118 4.74 -15.79 -15.22
C LEU A 118 5.21 -15.02 -16.47
N LYS A 119 4.91 -15.53 -17.67
CA LYS A 119 5.26 -14.87 -18.94
C LYS A 119 4.52 -13.55 -19.11
N GLN A 120 3.24 -13.51 -18.77
CA GLN A 120 2.43 -12.29 -18.83
C GLN A 120 2.98 -11.24 -17.85
N ILE A 121 3.19 -11.61 -16.58
CA ILE A 121 3.70 -10.71 -15.54
C ILE A 121 5.06 -10.12 -15.94
N TYR A 122 5.96 -10.96 -16.45
CA TYR A 122 7.26 -10.50 -16.95
C TYR A 122 7.12 -9.50 -18.10
N THR A 123 6.22 -9.77 -19.05
CA THR A 123 5.97 -8.90 -20.21
C THR A 123 5.40 -7.55 -19.79
N GLU A 124 4.41 -7.55 -18.89
CA GLU A 124 3.80 -6.33 -18.35
C GLU A 124 4.81 -5.49 -17.56
N LEU A 125 5.61 -6.12 -16.69
CA LEU A 125 6.66 -5.43 -15.93
C LEU A 125 7.72 -4.85 -16.86
N LYS A 126 8.13 -5.59 -17.90
CA LYS A 126 9.09 -5.09 -18.90
C LYS A 126 8.55 -3.85 -19.60
N LYS A 127 7.28 -3.86 -20.04
CA LYS A 127 6.62 -2.71 -20.67
C LYS A 127 6.58 -1.49 -19.74
N LEU A 128 6.30 -1.67 -18.45
CA LEU A 128 6.34 -0.55 -17.49
C LEU A 128 7.76 0.02 -17.35
N LYS A 129 8.77 -0.84 -17.22
CA LYS A 129 10.18 -0.41 -17.13
C LYS A 129 10.66 0.32 -18.39
N GLU A 130 10.24 -0.14 -19.58
CA GLU A 130 10.51 0.53 -20.86
C GLU A 130 9.87 1.94 -20.94
N ASN A 131 8.75 2.15 -20.26
CA ASN A 131 8.09 3.45 -20.12
C ASN A 131 8.57 4.25 -18.89
N HIS A 132 9.75 3.91 -18.34
CA HIS A 132 10.36 4.56 -17.17
C HIS A 132 9.61 4.40 -15.84
N TYR A 133 8.66 3.46 -15.76
CA TYR A 133 7.99 3.09 -14.52
C TYR A 133 8.66 1.88 -13.88
N THR A 134 9.62 2.14 -12.99
CA THR A 134 10.32 1.12 -12.23
C THR A 134 9.77 1.00 -10.80
N PRO A 135 9.78 -0.20 -10.19
CA PRO A 135 9.45 -0.36 -8.78
C PRO A 135 10.21 0.63 -7.90
N LEU A 136 9.50 1.31 -7.01
CA LEU A 136 10.08 2.29 -6.10
C LEU A 136 10.43 1.63 -4.77
N SER A 137 11.61 1.96 -4.24
CA SER A 137 11.94 1.65 -2.85
C SER A 137 11.06 2.46 -1.89
N HIS A 138 10.95 2.02 -0.63
CA HIS A 138 10.24 2.78 0.40
C HIS A 138 10.73 4.24 0.45
N TYR A 139 12.05 4.46 0.51
CA TYR A 139 12.60 5.83 0.50
C TYR A 139 12.12 6.65 -0.71
N LYS A 140 12.14 6.09 -1.93
CA LYS A 140 11.71 6.81 -3.13
C LYS A 140 10.21 7.12 -3.17
N ARG A 141 9.38 6.26 -2.57
CA ARG A 141 7.94 6.55 -2.38
C ARG A 141 7.75 7.79 -1.51
N PHE A 142 8.48 7.88 -0.39
CA PHE A 142 8.42 9.01 0.52
C PHE A 142 9.06 10.27 -0.05
N GLU A 143 10.16 10.16 -0.80
CA GLU A 143 10.79 11.28 -1.50
C GLU A 143 9.82 11.92 -2.49
N LYS A 144 9.13 11.12 -3.31
CA LYS A 144 8.09 11.62 -4.23
C LYS A 144 6.92 12.28 -3.52
N ALA A 145 6.58 11.77 -2.34
CA ALA A 145 5.51 12.31 -1.52
C ALA A 145 5.95 13.54 -0.71
N GLU A 146 7.19 14.02 -0.84
CA GLU A 146 7.75 15.10 -0.01
C GLU A 146 7.64 14.79 1.50
N MET A 147 7.91 13.53 1.88
CA MET A 147 7.78 13.01 3.24
C MET A 147 9.08 12.39 3.76
N VAL A 148 10.24 12.95 3.37
CA VAL A 148 11.55 12.38 3.70
C VAL A 148 11.83 12.43 5.21
N ASP A 149 11.38 13.47 5.89
CA ASP A 149 11.59 13.63 7.33
C ASP A 149 10.77 12.60 8.12
N GLU A 150 9.54 12.35 7.72
CA GLU A 150 8.70 11.33 8.33
C GLU A 150 9.30 9.94 8.10
N TYR A 151 9.80 9.64 6.89
CA TYR A 151 10.51 8.39 6.60
C TYR A 151 11.65 8.15 7.60
N ARG A 152 12.54 9.14 7.77
CA ARG A 152 13.70 9.06 8.66
C ARG A 152 13.35 8.95 10.14
N SER A 153 12.14 9.35 10.52
CA SER A 153 11.69 9.31 11.91
C SER A 153 11.16 7.94 12.36
N ILE A 154 10.81 7.04 11.42
CA ILE A 154 10.12 5.78 11.72
C ILE A 154 10.61 4.54 10.93
N ILE A 155 11.47 4.71 9.92
CA ILE A 155 12.00 3.64 9.05
C ILE A 155 13.52 3.63 9.04
#